data_AF-A0A2T0FPU6-F1
#
_entry.id   AF-A0A2T0FPU6-F1
#
_cell.length_a   1.000
_cell.length_b   1.000
_cell.length_c   1.000
_cell.angle_alpha   90.00
_cell.angle_beta   90.00
_cell.angle_gamma   90.00
#
_symmetry.space_group_name_H-M   'P 1'
#
loop_
_entity.id
_entity.type
_entity.pdbx_description
1 polymer ?
#
loop_
_entity_poly.entity_id
_entity_poly.type
_entity_poly.pdbx_seq_one_letter_code
_entity_poly.pdbx_strand_id
1 'polypeptide(L)'
;MREVDIYEGVNKVTLVPAGAGVGKKGKGAGFYCESCNLTFKDSIQYMDHLNSKQHLDNTGQSTKVERASLADVKARLEMLAAKIEKPYNIHEAIAKAQEQER
;
A
#
# COMPACT_ATOMS: atom_id res chain seq x y z
N MET A 1 -5.78 -5.07 -3.40
CA MET A 1 -5.04 -4.10 -2.58
C MET A 1 -3.84 -3.70 -3.40
N ARG A 2 -3.80 -2.46 -3.90
CA ARG A 2 -2.71 -1.97 -4.75
C ARG A 2 -1.45 -1.88 -3.89
N GLU A 3 -0.33 -2.43 -4.35
CA GLU A 3 0.96 -2.24 -3.69
C GLU A 3 1.30 -0.75 -3.69
N VAL A 4 1.68 -0.24 -2.52
CA VAL A 4 2.06 1.17 -2.35
C VAL A 4 3.57 1.25 -2.52
N ASP A 5 4.02 1.70 -3.68
CA ASP A 5 5.43 1.96 -3.93
C ASP A 5 5.82 3.32 -3.32
N ILE A 6 6.64 3.27 -2.26
CA ILE A 6 7.14 4.45 -1.55
C ILE A 6 8.54 4.88 -2.01
N TYR A 7 9.13 4.18 -2.99
CA TYR A 7 10.48 4.45 -3.50
C TYR A 7 10.46 5.24 -4.82
N GLU A 8 9.30 5.40 -5.45
CA GLU A 8 9.15 6.26 -6.62
C GLU A 8 9.54 7.72 -6.30
N GLY A 9 10.74 8.12 -6.74
CA GLY A 9 11.22 9.50 -6.62
C GLY A 9 12.27 9.75 -5.53
N VAL A 10 12.80 8.70 -4.90
CA VAL A 10 13.97 8.84 -4.00
C VAL A 10 15.13 9.49 -4.76
N ASN A 11 15.79 10.47 -4.13
CA ASN A 11 16.86 11.32 -4.69
C ASN A 11 16.46 12.25 -5.86
N LYS A 12 15.17 12.43 -6.17
CA LYS A 12 14.72 13.42 -7.17
C LYS A 12 14.26 14.72 -6.49
N VAL A 13 14.86 15.84 -6.88
CA VAL A 13 14.43 17.18 -6.44
C VAL A 13 13.43 17.71 -7.46
N THR A 14 12.20 17.99 -7.03
CA THR A 14 11.16 18.59 -7.89
C THR A 14 10.86 20.01 -7.42
N LEU A 15 10.76 20.94 -8.36
CA LEU A 15 10.40 22.32 -8.08
C LEU A 15 8.91 22.40 -7.71
N VAL A 16 8.62 22.83 -6.49
CA VAL A 16 7.26 22.99 -5.97
C VAL A 16 6.84 24.46 -6.12
N PRO A 17 5.75 24.78 -6.84
CA PRO A 17 5.31 26.16 -7.00
C PRO A 17 4.88 26.75 -5.65
N ALA A 18 5.19 28.03 -5.45
CA ALA A 18 4.83 28.76 -4.23
C ALA A 18 3.30 28.72 -4.02
N GLY A 19 2.87 28.09 -2.92
CA GLY A 19 1.44 27.89 -2.61
C GLY A 19 0.97 26.43 -2.68
N ALA A 20 1.68 25.54 -3.39
CA ALA A 20 1.32 24.11 -3.46
C ALA A 20 1.58 23.32 -2.16
N GLY A 21 2.10 23.99 -1.12
CA GLY A 21 2.25 23.45 0.23
C GLY A 21 1.24 24.00 1.26
N VAL A 22 0.29 24.85 0.83
CA VAL A 22 -0.69 25.49 1.72
C VAL A 22 -1.94 24.61 1.80
N GLY A 23 -1.96 23.73 2.80
CA GLY A 23 -3.06 22.81 3.07
C GLY A 23 -2.78 21.37 2.67
N LYS A 24 -3.65 20.46 3.13
CA LYS A 24 -3.55 19.02 2.83
C LYS A 24 -4.32 18.61 1.56
N LYS A 25 -5.15 19.48 0.99
CA LYS A 25 -6.01 19.15 -0.17
C LYS A 25 -5.35 19.53 -1.49
N GLY A 26 -5.48 18.66 -2.49
CA GLY A 26 -4.94 18.85 -3.84
C GLY A 26 -3.64 18.08 -4.07
N LYS A 27 -3.27 17.90 -5.35
CA LYS A 27 -2.07 17.16 -5.79
C LYS A 27 -0.81 18.03 -5.67
N GLY A 28 -0.50 18.45 -4.44
CA GLY A 28 0.73 19.16 -4.12
C GLY A 28 1.94 18.20 -4.09
N ALA A 29 3.09 18.72 -3.65
CA ALA A 29 4.29 17.90 -3.50
C ALA A 29 4.15 16.92 -2.31
N GLY A 30 4.34 15.63 -2.57
CA GLY A 30 4.30 14.56 -1.57
C GLY A 30 3.51 13.33 -2.03
N PHE A 31 3.13 12.49 -1.08
CA PHE A 31 2.28 11.30 -1.30
C PHE A 31 0.81 11.69 -1.34
N TYR A 32 0.13 11.38 -2.43
CA TYR A 32 -1.29 11.73 -2.64
C TYR A 32 -2.20 10.52 -2.48
N CYS A 33 -3.24 10.66 -1.65
CA CYS A 33 -4.31 9.68 -1.52
C CYS A 33 -5.52 10.06 -2.38
N GLU A 34 -5.87 9.20 -3.35
CA GLU A 34 -6.99 9.41 -4.26
C GLU A 34 -8.35 9.35 -3.54
N SER A 35 -8.54 8.39 -2.62
CA SER A 35 -9.80 8.19 -1.90
C SER A 35 -10.15 9.34 -0.96
N CYS A 36 -9.15 10.00 -0.40
CA CYS A 36 -9.33 11.04 0.63
C CYS A 36 -9.05 12.46 0.10
N ASN A 37 -8.50 12.59 -1.11
CA ASN A 37 -8.05 13.86 -1.68
C ASN A 37 -7.06 14.63 -0.78
N LEU A 38 -6.17 13.90 -0.11
CA LEU A 38 -5.17 14.44 0.81
C LEU A 38 -3.75 14.16 0.31
N THR A 39 -2.86 15.15 0.45
CA THR A 39 -1.42 15.02 0.20
C THR A 39 -0.65 15.12 1.51
N PHE A 40 0.31 14.20 1.67
CA PHE A 40 1.19 14.08 2.83
C PHE A 40 2.64 14.29 2.40
N LYS A 41 3.42 14.99 3.24
CA LYS A 41 4.82 15.34 2.91
C LYS A 41 5.79 14.21 3.23
N ASP A 42 5.43 13.36 4.20
CA ASP A 42 6.27 12.28 4.71
C ASP A 42 5.61 10.91 4.46
N SER A 43 6.44 9.89 4.24
CA SER A 43 5.99 8.52 4.00
C SER A 43 5.28 7.91 5.21
N ILE A 44 5.77 8.20 6.43
CA ILE A 44 5.17 7.72 7.69
C ILE A 44 3.75 8.27 7.85
N GLN A 45 3.57 9.58 7.62
CA GLN A 45 2.24 10.20 7.71
C GLN A 45 1.26 9.66 6.67
N TYR A 46 1.76 9.33 5.48
CA TYR A 46 0.94 8.70 4.44
C TYR A 46 0.50 7.28 4.85
N MET A 47 1.40 6.48 5.42
CA MET A 47 1.08 5.14 5.92
C MET A 47 0.09 5.16 7.08
N ASP A 48 0.27 6.08 8.03
CA ASP A 48 -0.67 6.26 9.14
C ASP A 48 -2.06 6.68 8.63
N HIS A 49 -2.10 7.49 7.57
CA HIS A 49 -3.35 7.86 6.93
C HIS A 49 -4.08 6.66 6.31
N LEU A 50 -3.37 5.80 5.57
CA LEU A 50 -3.97 4.60 4.95
C LEU A 50 -4.61 3.67 5.99
N ASN A 51 -4.02 3.58 7.19
CA ASN A 51 -4.55 2.77 8.28
C ASN A 51 -5.56 3.52 9.18
N SER A 52 -5.79 4.81 8.94
CA SER A 52 -6.70 5.61 9.74
C SER A 52 -8.17 5.28 9.43
N LYS A 53 -9.05 5.41 10.43
CA LYS A 53 -10.50 5.21 10.25
C LYS A 53 -11.06 6.03 9.08
N GLN A 54 -10.63 7.27 8.93
CA GLN A 54 -11.06 8.13 7.83
C GLN A 54 -10.80 7.52 6.45
N HIS A 55 -9.64 6.91 6.23
CA HIS A 55 -9.33 6.27 4.95
C HIS A 55 -10.11 4.97 4.77
N LEU A 56 -10.24 4.17 5.83
CA LEU A 56 -10.99 2.91 5.81
C LEU A 56 -12.48 3.14 5.54
N ASP A 57 -13.07 4.16 6.16
CA ASP A 57 -14.47 4.57 5.92
C ASP A 57 -14.68 5.02 4.46
N ASN A 58 -13.77 5.84 3.93
CA ASN A 58 -13.83 6.30 2.54
C ASN A 58 -13.61 5.18 1.51
N THR A 59 -12.87 4.14 1.87
CA THR A 59 -12.61 2.97 1.00
C THR A 59 -13.60 1.82 1.21
N GLY A 60 -14.56 1.99 2.13
CA GLY A 60 -15.55 0.96 2.47
C GLY A 60 -14.95 -0.25 3.21
N GLN A 61 -13.76 -0.11 3.79
CA GLN A 61 -13.11 -1.15 4.59
C GLN A 61 -13.58 -1.08 6.04
N SER A 62 -13.87 -2.24 6.63
CA SER A 62 -14.29 -2.32 8.02
C SER A 62 -13.08 -2.42 8.96
N THR A 63 -13.14 -1.70 10.07
CA THR A 63 -12.20 -1.87 11.20
C THR A 63 -12.65 -2.96 12.19
N LYS A 64 -13.73 -3.69 11.90
CA LYS A 64 -14.24 -4.74 12.78
C LYS A 64 -13.33 -5.97 12.70
N VAL A 65 -12.67 -6.30 13.82
CA VAL A 65 -11.85 -7.50 13.95
C VAL A 65 -12.62 -8.53 14.76
N GLU A 66 -12.85 -9.71 14.18
CA GLU A 66 -13.44 -10.87 14.86
C GLU A 66 -12.35 -11.64 15.62
N ARG A 67 -12.72 -12.31 16.73
CA ARG A 67 -11.76 -13.16 17.45
C ARG A 67 -11.53 -14.46 16.70
N ALA A 68 -10.26 -14.81 16.50
CA ALA A 68 -9.88 -16.05 15.85
C ALA A 68 -10.18 -17.28 16.74
N SER A 69 -10.69 -18.35 16.12
CA SER A 69 -10.84 -19.66 16.74
C SER A 69 -9.59 -20.52 16.57
N LEU A 70 -9.52 -21.66 17.28
CA LEU A 70 -8.42 -22.62 17.12
C LEU A 70 -8.32 -23.18 15.69
N ALA A 71 -9.45 -23.33 15.00
CA ALA A 71 -9.47 -23.79 13.61
C ALA A 71 -8.85 -22.74 12.67
N ASP A 72 -9.17 -21.46 12.87
CA ASP A 72 -8.60 -20.36 12.06
C ASP A 72 -7.09 -20.26 12.21
N VAL A 73 -6.58 -20.46 13.43
CA VAL A 73 -5.14 -20.43 13.70
C VAL A 73 -4.42 -21.59 13.00
N LYS A 74 -4.97 -22.81 13.06
CA LYS A 74 -4.39 -23.98 12.36
C LYS A 74 -4.34 -23.75 10.85
N ALA A 75 -5.47 -23.34 10.26
CA ALA A 75 -5.54 -23.07 8.83
C ALA A 75 -4.56 -21.96 8.39
N ARG A 76 -4.37 -20.92 9.22
CA ARG A 76 -3.43 -19.85 8.93
C ARG A 76 -1.97 -20.32 9.00
N LEU A 77 -1.64 -21.17 9.97
CA LEU A 77 -0.30 -21.75 10.10
C LEU A 77 0.04 -22.66 8.93
N GLU A 78 -0.90 -23.51 8.49
CA GLU A 78 -0.71 -24.37 7.32
C GLU A 78 -0.50 -23.54 6.03
N MET A 79 -1.29 -22.48 5.85
CA MET A 79 -1.11 -21.54 4.73
C MET A 79 0.28 -20.87 4.75
N LEU A 80 0.74 -20.45 5.93
CA LEU A 80 2.04 -19.80 6.08
C LEU A 80 3.19 -20.79 5.82
N ALA A 81 3.09 -22.02 6.34
CA ALA A 81 4.05 -23.07 6.07
C ALA A 81 4.16 -23.36 4.56
N ALA A 82 3.03 -23.56 3.88
CA ALA A 82 3.02 -23.79 2.43
C ALA A 82 3.61 -22.63 1.61
N LYS A 83 3.45 -21.38 2.09
CA LYS A 83 4.03 -20.19 1.45
C LYS A 83 5.54 -20.08 1.66
N ILE A 84 6.07 -20.62 2.76
CA ILE A 84 7.51 -20.68 3.03
C ILE A 84 8.15 -21.81 2.21
N GLU A 85 7.49 -22.96 2.10
CA GLU A 85 7.98 -24.13 1.36
C GLU A 85 8.03 -23.93 -0.16
N LYS A 86 7.18 -23.04 -0.68
CA LYS A 86 7.26 -22.57 -2.07
C LYS A 86 7.86 -21.16 -2.08
N PRO A 87 9.20 -21.00 -1.97
CA PRO A 87 9.80 -19.70 -2.18
C PRO A 87 9.39 -19.21 -3.58
N TYR A 88 8.96 -17.96 -3.65
CA TYR A 88 8.55 -17.34 -4.90
C TYR A 88 9.75 -17.37 -5.86
N ASN A 89 9.73 -18.27 -6.85
CA ASN A 89 10.78 -18.38 -7.85
C ASN A 89 10.70 -17.16 -8.75
N ILE A 90 11.48 -16.13 -8.42
CA ILE A 90 11.58 -14.86 -9.14
C ILE A 90 11.78 -15.13 -10.65
N HIS A 91 12.58 -16.15 -11.00
CA HIS A 91 12.81 -16.57 -12.39
C HIS A 91 11.55 -17.05 -13.13
N GLU A 92 10.69 -17.80 -12.47
CA GLU A 92 9.46 -18.33 -13.09
C GLU A 92 8.40 -17.23 -13.23
N ALA A 93 8.36 -16.30 -12.28
CA ALA A 93 7.48 -15.13 -12.34
C ALA A 93 7.90 -14.15 -13.45
N ILE A 94 9.21 -13.92 -13.62
CA ILE A 94 9.74 -13.09 -14.71
C ILE A 94 9.46 -13.75 -16.07
N ALA A 95 9.69 -15.05 -16.22
CA ALA A 95 9.43 -15.76 -17.47
C ALA A 95 7.96 -15.68 -17.91
N LYS A 96 7.02 -15.84 -16.96
CA LYS A 96 5.58 -15.70 -17.22
C LYS A 96 5.17 -14.27 -17.62
N ALA A 97 5.78 -13.26 -17.01
CA ALA A 97 5.52 -11.86 -17.38
C ALA A 97 5.99 -11.57 -18.83
N GLN A 98 7.20 -12.03 -19.19
CA GLN A 98 7.75 -11.86 -20.54
C GLN A 98 6.97 -12.61 -21.62
N GLU A 99 6.34 -13.74 -21.28
CA GLU A 99 5.51 -14.51 -22.22
C GLU A 99 4.13 -13.89 -22.43
N GLN A 100 3.58 -13.17 -21.43
CA GLN A 100 2.33 -12.41 -21.59
C GLN A 100 2.50 -11.09 -22.35
N GLU A 101 3.74 -10.59 -22.44
CA GLU A 101 4.09 -9.40 -23.22
C GLU A 101 4.43 -9.71 -24.70
N ARG A 102 4.41 -10.99 -25.10
CA ARG A 102 4.71 -11.46 -26.47
C ARG A 102 3.45 -11.85 -27.23
#